data_AF-A0A1G7RMG3-F1
#
_entry.id   AF-A0A1G7RMG3-F1
#
_cell.length_a   1.000
_cell.length_b   1.000
_cell.length_c   1.000
_cell.angle_alpha   90.00
_cell.angle_beta   90.00
_cell.angle_gamma   90.00
#
_symmetry.space_group_name_H-M   'P 1'
#
loop_
_entity.id
_entity.type
_entity.pdbx_description
1 polymer ?
#
loop_
_entity_poly.entity_id
_entity_poly.type
_entity_poly.pdbx_seq_one_letter_code
_entity_poly.pdbx_strand_id
1 'polypeptide(L)'
;MGTETGTSTPRDGADRALADLVTEIDRCVDELVQARARADTLLQHRREGTAWLDVVTSEARPLIVERISTVLASLSAAGHVWRREQAAALQAEQISINRIAALFGVTRQRISALLRETDQADPAGPTG
;
A
#
# COMPACT_ATOMS: atom_id res chain seq x y z
N MET A 1 -1.88 -15.90 -33.52
CA MET A 1 -2.04 -16.89 -32.44
C MET A 1 -0.65 -17.20 -31.92
N GLY A 2 -0.33 -16.66 -30.75
CA GLY A 2 1.00 -16.71 -30.15
C GLY A 2 0.89 -16.04 -28.78
N THR A 3 0.29 -16.75 -27.82
CA THR A 3 0.21 -16.31 -26.43
C THR A 3 1.54 -16.66 -25.77
N GLU A 4 2.47 -15.69 -25.73
CA GLU A 4 3.61 -15.75 -24.83
C GLU A 4 3.09 -15.55 -23.41
N THR A 5 2.89 -16.66 -22.71
CA THR A 5 2.70 -16.68 -21.27
C THR A 5 4.03 -16.28 -20.63
N GLY A 6 4.31 -14.99 -20.59
CA GLY A 6 5.50 -14.45 -19.94
C GLY A 6 5.43 -14.73 -18.44
N THR A 7 6.18 -15.72 -17.98
CA THR A 7 6.53 -15.87 -16.56
C THR A 7 7.15 -14.55 -16.12
N SER A 8 6.41 -13.76 -15.35
CA SER A 8 6.85 -12.45 -14.88
C SER A 8 8.09 -12.65 -14.00
N THR A 9 9.23 -12.10 -14.40
CA THR A 9 10.48 -12.24 -13.63
C THR A 9 10.31 -11.48 -12.30
N PRO A 10 10.99 -11.86 -11.20
CA PRO A 10 10.92 -11.09 -9.94
C PRO A 10 11.22 -9.59 -10.10
N ARG A 11 12.04 -9.21 -11.08
CA ARG A 11 12.29 -7.81 -11.45
C ARG A 11 11.03 -7.13 -12.03
N ASP A 12 10.32 -7.81 -12.92
CA ASP A 12 9.05 -7.32 -13.50
C ASP A 12 7.97 -7.15 -12.41
N GLY A 13 7.99 -8.05 -11.40
CA GLY A 13 7.13 -7.97 -10.22
C GLY A 13 7.43 -6.74 -9.35
N ALA A 14 8.71 -6.47 -9.09
CA ALA A 14 9.14 -5.29 -8.34
C ALA A 14 8.80 -3.98 -9.07
N ASP A 15 9.08 -3.88 -10.37
CA ASP A 15 8.77 -2.67 -11.15
C ASP A 15 7.27 -2.38 -11.17
N ARG A 16 6.43 -3.42 -11.35
CA ARG A 16 4.97 -3.28 -11.26
C ARG A 16 4.52 -2.86 -9.86
N ALA A 17 4.99 -3.53 -8.81
CA ALA A 17 4.58 -3.21 -7.44
C ALA A 17 5.00 -1.80 -7.02
N LEU A 18 6.13 -1.30 -7.53
CA LEU A 18 6.54 0.08 -7.30
C LEU A 18 5.64 1.07 -8.04
N ALA A 19 5.29 0.80 -9.30
CA ALA A 19 4.35 1.62 -10.06
C ALA A 19 2.95 1.65 -9.41
N ASP A 20 2.47 0.51 -8.93
CA ASP A 20 1.21 0.39 -8.19
C ASP A 20 1.26 1.18 -6.87
N LEU A 21 2.38 1.11 -6.14
CA LEU A 21 2.58 1.91 -4.93
C LEU A 21 2.55 3.41 -5.23
N VAL A 22 3.21 3.88 -6.29
CA VAL A 22 3.17 5.29 -6.70
C VAL A 22 1.74 5.71 -7.02
N THR A 23 1.01 4.91 -7.80
CA THR A 23 -0.41 5.16 -8.14
C THR A 23 -1.29 5.24 -6.89
N GLU A 24 -1.10 4.34 -5.93
CA GLU A 24 -1.85 4.36 -4.67
C GLU A 24 -1.48 5.54 -3.78
N ILE A 25 -0.21 5.99 -3.79
CA ILE A 25 0.20 7.22 -3.10
C ILE A 25 -0.53 8.43 -3.69
N ASP A 26 -0.54 8.57 -5.01
CA ASP A 26 -1.22 9.70 -5.67
C ASP A 26 -2.71 9.73 -5.32
N ARG A 27 -3.38 8.57 -5.40
CA ARG A 27 -4.77 8.42 -4.96
C ARG A 27 -4.98 8.81 -3.49
N CYS A 28 -4.08 8.39 -2.62
CA CYS A 28 -4.16 8.72 -1.20
C CYS A 28 -3.94 10.21 -0.94
N VAL A 29 -3.05 10.86 -1.70
CA VAL A 29 -2.87 12.31 -1.65
C VAL A 29 -4.18 13.02 -2.02
N ASP A 30 -4.83 12.61 -3.11
CA ASP A 30 -6.12 13.19 -3.53
C ASP A 30 -7.20 13.06 -2.46
N GLU A 31 -7.33 11.88 -1.83
CA GLU A 31 -8.27 11.66 -0.73
C GLU A 31 -7.94 12.54 0.50
N LEU A 32 -6.65 12.69 0.84
CA LEU A 32 -6.22 13.53 1.96
C LEU A 32 -6.44 15.02 1.69
N VAL A 33 -6.27 15.48 0.45
CA VAL A 33 -6.61 16.85 0.03
C VAL A 33 -8.10 17.10 0.21
N GLN A 34 -8.96 16.17 -0.21
CA GLN A 34 -10.41 16.28 -0.01
C GLN A 34 -10.79 16.26 1.48
N ALA A 35 -10.17 15.39 2.27
CA ALA A 35 -10.38 15.32 3.71
C ALA A 35 -9.98 16.64 4.40
N ARG A 36 -8.85 17.24 3.99
CA ARG A 36 -8.40 18.55 4.48
C ARG A 36 -9.40 19.65 4.14
N ALA A 37 -9.87 19.72 2.88
CA ALA A 37 -10.86 20.70 2.46
C ALA A 37 -12.17 20.58 3.26
N ARG A 38 -12.61 19.36 3.53
CA ARG A 38 -13.79 19.11 4.39
C ARG A 38 -13.54 19.54 5.83
N ALA A 39 -12.36 19.26 6.40
CA ALA A 39 -12.01 19.72 7.74
C ALA A 39 -12.03 21.24 7.86
N ASP A 40 -11.55 21.97 6.84
CA ASP A 40 -11.61 23.43 6.79
C ASP A 40 -13.07 23.94 6.80
N THR A 41 -13.98 23.28 6.07
CA THR A 41 -15.42 23.60 6.11
C THR A 41 -16.02 23.39 7.51
N LEU A 42 -15.70 22.28 8.19
CA LEU A 42 -16.21 22.04 9.55
C LEU A 42 -15.68 23.07 10.55
N LEU A 43 -14.42 23.48 10.42
CA LEU A 43 -13.84 24.57 11.22
C LEU A 43 -14.54 25.91 10.96
N GLN A 44 -14.93 26.18 9.71
CA GLN A 44 -15.66 27.39 9.36
C GLN A 44 -17.04 27.43 10.03
N HIS A 45 -17.84 26.36 9.94
CA HIS A 45 -19.13 26.28 10.65
C HIS A 45 -18.95 26.47 12.16
N ARG A 46 -17.88 25.90 12.73
CA ARG A 46 -17.60 26.07 14.15
C ARG A 46 -17.31 27.53 14.52
N ARG A 47 -16.55 28.26 13.69
CA ARG A 47 -16.25 29.69 13.87
C ARG A 47 -17.49 30.57 13.75
N GLU A 48 -18.46 30.14 12.94
CA GLU A 48 -19.77 30.79 12.79
C GLU A 48 -20.72 30.52 13.97
N GLY A 49 -20.30 29.71 14.94
CA GLY A 49 -21.04 29.46 16.18
C GLY A 49 -21.86 28.16 16.18
N THR A 50 -21.84 27.38 15.09
CA THR A 50 -22.56 26.10 15.02
C THR A 50 -22.09 25.14 16.12
N ALA A 51 -23.02 24.41 16.73
CA ALA A 51 -22.73 23.40 17.73
C ALA A 51 -22.08 22.16 17.07
N TRP A 52 -21.16 21.49 17.79
CA TRP A 52 -20.46 20.32 17.26
C TRP A 52 -21.39 19.19 16.82
N LEU A 53 -22.51 19.00 17.51
CA LEU A 53 -23.49 17.98 17.15
C LEU A 53 -24.05 18.23 15.74
N ASP A 54 -24.41 19.47 15.42
CA ASP A 54 -24.93 19.86 14.11
C ASP A 54 -23.83 19.78 13.03
N VAL A 55 -22.60 20.19 13.36
CA VAL A 55 -21.44 20.11 12.44
C VAL A 55 -21.16 18.66 12.04
N VAL A 56 -21.12 17.74 13.01
CA VAL A 56 -20.83 16.31 12.75
C VAL A 56 -22.02 15.61 12.08
N THR A 57 -23.25 15.98 12.45
CA THR A 57 -24.46 15.37 11.87
C THR A 57 -24.72 15.83 10.44
N SER A 58 -24.30 17.05 10.08
CA SER A 58 -24.35 17.58 8.71
C SER A 58 -23.14 17.19 7.86
N GLU A 59 -22.14 16.51 8.44
CA GLU A 59 -20.97 16.03 7.70
C GLU A 59 -21.39 14.97 6.67
N ALA A 60 -21.09 15.23 5.39
CA ALA A 60 -21.39 14.26 4.35
C ALA A 60 -20.45 13.06 4.44
N ARG A 61 -21.02 11.85 4.33
CA ARG A 61 -20.30 10.58 4.37
C ARG A 61 -19.42 10.35 3.13
N PRO A 62 -18.35 9.55 3.25
CA PRO A 62 -17.73 9.09 4.49
C PRO A 62 -17.10 10.23 5.29
N LEU A 63 -17.13 10.10 6.62
CA LEU A 63 -16.55 11.05 7.56
C LEU A 63 -15.04 11.20 7.29
N ILE A 64 -14.46 12.34 7.67
CA ILE A 64 -13.01 12.58 7.55
C ILE A 64 -12.21 11.43 8.18
N VAL A 65 -12.62 10.96 9.36
CA VAL A 65 -11.94 9.87 10.08
C VAL A 65 -12.03 8.52 9.37
N GLU A 66 -13.15 8.26 8.68
CA GLU A 66 -13.34 7.05 7.89
C GLU A 66 -12.42 7.08 6.67
N ARG A 67 -12.32 8.22 5.99
CA ARG A 67 -11.41 8.41 4.85
C ARG A 67 -9.94 8.25 5.23
N ILE A 68 -9.52 8.85 6.34
CA ILE A 68 -8.14 8.69 6.85
C ILE A 68 -7.85 7.22 7.15
N SER A 69 -8.80 6.51 7.76
CA SER A 69 -8.64 5.09 8.06
C SER A 69 -8.52 4.26 6.78
N THR A 70 -9.31 4.56 5.75
CA THR A 70 -9.20 3.93 4.43
C THR A 70 -7.85 4.20 3.77
N VAL A 71 -7.37 5.44 3.78
CA VAL A 71 -6.05 5.82 3.22
C VAL A 71 -4.93 5.05 3.91
N LEU A 72 -4.92 4.99 5.25
CA LEU A 72 -3.92 4.25 6.01
C LEU A 72 -3.95 2.75 5.67
N ALA A 73 -5.14 2.16 5.52
CA ALA A 73 -5.28 0.76 5.13
C ALA A 73 -4.73 0.50 3.71
N SER A 74 -5.07 1.35 2.74
CA SER A 74 -4.59 1.24 1.35
C SER A 74 -3.07 1.36 1.27
N LEU A 75 -2.48 2.37 1.92
CA LEU A 75 -1.02 2.56 1.93
C LEU A 75 -0.30 1.39 2.62
N SER A 76 -0.88 0.86 3.71
CA SER A 76 -0.32 -0.31 4.41
C SER A 76 -0.30 -1.54 3.50
N ALA A 77 -1.39 -1.78 2.76
CA ALA A 77 -1.51 -2.88 1.82
C ALA A 77 -0.53 -2.74 0.65
N ALA A 78 -0.52 -1.60 -0.04
CA ALA A 78 0.40 -1.33 -1.15
C ALA A 78 1.87 -1.41 -0.71
N GLY A 79 2.21 -0.85 0.45
CA GLY A 79 3.55 -0.92 1.02
C GLY A 79 3.97 -2.34 1.43
N HIS A 80 3.02 -3.22 1.79
CA HIS A 80 3.31 -4.63 2.05
C HIS A 80 3.67 -5.37 0.77
N VAL A 81 2.89 -5.17 -0.29
CA VAL A 81 3.15 -5.76 -1.62
C VAL A 81 4.52 -5.30 -2.12
N TRP A 82 4.81 -4.00 -2.08
CA TRP A 82 6.12 -3.47 -2.50
C TRP A 82 7.28 -4.09 -1.72
N ARG A 83 7.20 -4.14 -0.37
CA ARG A 83 8.26 -4.75 0.46
C ARG A 83 8.52 -6.21 0.10
N ARG A 84 7.47 -6.93 -0.28
CA ARG A 84 7.57 -8.33 -0.68
C ARG A 84 8.29 -8.46 -2.02
N GLU A 85 7.81 -7.79 -3.06
CA GLU A 85 8.40 -7.86 -4.40
C GLU A 85 9.84 -7.34 -4.44
N GLN A 86 10.12 -6.27 -3.69
CA GLN A 86 11.48 -5.74 -3.56
C GLN A 86 12.43 -6.76 -2.92
N ALA A 87 11.98 -7.47 -1.87
CA ALA A 87 12.79 -8.50 -1.24
C ALA A 87 13.05 -9.69 -2.18
N ALA A 88 12.03 -10.10 -2.94
CA ALA A 88 12.14 -11.17 -3.93
C ALA A 88 13.11 -10.80 -5.07
N ALA A 89 13.02 -9.58 -5.60
CA ALA A 89 13.96 -9.08 -6.61
C ALA A 89 15.41 -9.06 -6.10
N LEU A 90 15.66 -8.61 -4.86
CA LEU A 90 16.99 -8.63 -4.26
C LEU A 90 17.52 -10.06 -4.04
N GLN A 91 16.64 -11.01 -3.70
CA GLN A 91 17.03 -12.41 -3.58
C GLN A 91 17.41 -13.01 -4.96
N ALA A 92 16.66 -12.67 -6.01
CA ALA A 92 16.98 -13.07 -7.39
C ALA A 92 18.34 -12.50 -7.86
N GLU A 93 18.72 -11.34 -7.34
CA GLU A 93 20.06 -10.74 -7.51
C GLU A 93 21.13 -11.36 -6.59
N GLN A 94 20.82 -12.49 -5.94
CA GLN A 94 21.70 -13.25 -5.04
C GLN A 94 22.13 -12.49 -3.78
N ILE A 95 21.40 -11.44 -3.40
CA ILE A 95 21.65 -10.74 -2.15
C ILE A 95 21.19 -11.60 -0.96
N SER A 96 22.08 -11.81 0.01
CA SER A 96 21.76 -12.64 1.18
C SER A 96 20.64 -12.03 2.03
N ILE A 97 19.81 -12.89 2.64
CA ILE A 97 18.72 -12.50 3.55
C ILE A 97 19.22 -11.59 4.68
N ASN A 98 20.42 -11.84 5.22
CA ASN A 98 21.01 -11.00 6.27
C ASN A 98 21.28 -9.58 5.77
N ARG A 99 21.74 -9.43 4.52
CA ARG A 99 21.98 -8.12 3.91
C ARG A 99 20.68 -7.40 3.59
N ILE A 100 19.67 -8.11 3.07
CA ILE A 100 18.33 -7.56 2.84
C ILE A 100 17.73 -7.07 4.17
N ALA A 101 17.81 -7.87 5.23
CA ALA A 101 17.32 -7.50 6.57
C ALA A 101 17.96 -6.21 7.09
N ALA A 102 19.28 -6.08 6.93
CA ALA A 102 20.02 -4.86 7.29
C ALA A 102 19.58 -3.64 6.46
N LEU A 103 19.38 -3.80 5.14
CA LEU A 103 18.91 -2.72 4.25
C LEU A 103 17.50 -2.24 4.61
N PHE A 104 16.62 -3.16 5.01
CA PHE A 104 15.23 -2.88 5.35
C PHE A 104 15.08 -2.43 6.82
N GLY A 105 16.15 -2.48 7.62
CA GLY A 105 16.10 -2.16 9.05
C GLY A 105 15.23 -3.13 9.86
N VAL A 106 15.07 -4.38 9.40
CA VAL A 106 14.24 -5.39 10.05
C VAL A 106 15.03 -6.64 10.39
N THR A 107 14.44 -7.55 11.17
CA THR A 107 15.08 -8.82 11.51
C THR A 107 15.09 -9.77 10.32
N ARG A 108 16.04 -10.72 10.33
CA ARG A 108 16.11 -11.82 9.34
C ARG A 108 14.77 -12.57 9.23
N GLN A 109 14.13 -12.86 10.36
CA GLN A 109 12.86 -13.59 10.41
C GLN A 109 11.75 -12.87 9.62
N ARG A 110 11.73 -11.53 9.66
CA ARG A 110 10.75 -10.72 8.93
C ARG A 110 10.96 -10.81 7.43
N ILE A 111 12.20 -10.76 6.95
CA ILE A 111 12.51 -10.99 5.53
C ILE A 111 12.18 -12.42 5.10
N SER A 112 12.52 -13.43 5.91
CA SER A 112 12.17 -14.82 5.61
C SER A 112 10.66 -15.07 5.60
N ALA A 113 9.85 -14.29 6.32
CA ALA A 113 8.40 -14.34 6.21
C ALA A 113 7.90 -13.75 4.88
N LEU A 114 8.40 -12.57 4.50
CA LEU A 114 8.04 -11.91 3.24
C LEU A 114 8.37 -12.79 2.01
N LEU A 115 9.54 -13.42 1.99
CA LEU A 115 9.93 -14.29 0.87
C LEU A 115 9.04 -15.54 0.77
N ARG A 116 8.70 -16.17 1.91
CA ARG A 116 7.79 -17.32 1.92
C ARG A 116 6.37 -16.99 1.47
N GLU A 117 5.90 -15.76 1.74
CA GLU A 117 4.61 -15.29 1.24
C GLU A 117 4.61 -15.13 -0.29
N THR A 118 5.76 -14.82 -0.88
CA THR A 118 5.92 -14.70 -2.34
C THR A 118 5.88 -16.07 -3.02
N ASP A 119 6.66 -17.03 -2.50
CA ASP A 119 6.68 -18.41 -3.01
C ASP A 119 5.30 -19.07 -2.95
N GLN A 120 4.47 -18.73 -1.97
CA GLN A 120 3.11 -19.27 -1.84
C GLN A 120 2.08 -18.56 -2.72
N ALA A 121 2.35 -17.32 -3.14
CA ALA A 121 1.49 -16.55 -4.03
C ALA A 121 1.67 -16.92 -5.51
N ASP A 122 2.69 -17.73 -5.84
CA ASP A 122 2.95 -18.28 -7.18
C ASP A 122 2.63 -19.80 -7.29
N PRO A 123 1.35 -20.22 -7.20
CA PRO A 123 0.96 -21.61 -7.47
C PRO A 123 0.70 -21.81 -8.97
N ALA A 124 1.75 -21.70 -9.79
CA ALA A 124 1.73 -22.18 -11.17
C ALA A 124 2.81 -23.27 -11.37
N GLY A 125 2.66 -24.39 -10.66
CA GLY A 125 3.43 -25.63 -10.86
C GLY A 125 2.46 -26.82 -11.04
N PRO A 126 2.73 -27.75 -11.98
CA PRO A 126 1.71 -28.63 -12.56
C PRO A 126 1.29 -29.73 -11.58
N THR A 127 -0.03 -29.93 -11.47
CA THR A 127 -0.60 -31.16 -10.93
C THR A 127 -0.19 -32.32 -11.85
N GLY A 128 0.71 -33.17 -11.36
CA GLY A 128 0.96 -34.50 -11.92
C GLY A 128 -0.22 -35.44 -11.68
#